data_AF-A0A956KAU8-F1
#
_entry.id   AF-A0A956KAU8-F1
#
_cell.length_a   1.000
_cell.length_b   1.000
_cell.length_c   1.000
_cell.angle_alpha   90.00
_cell.angle_beta   90.00
_cell.angle_gamma   90.00
#
_symmetry.space_group_name_H-M   'P 1'
#
loop_
_entity.id
_entity.type
_entity.pdbx_description
1 polymer ?
#
loop_
_entity_poly.entity_id
_entity_poly.type
_entity_poly.pdbx_seq_one_letter_code
_entity_poly.pdbx_strand_id
1 'polypeptide(L)'
;LIALPEELRSLADHYGEHWKVRPKADNAGSDFFFEGPGGYRCVAALMPRMGPTTAALVAQRLLAQRPAAIVNIGIAGSLRLGSGAAIGDVIVPRQVDAYDETGKIEGDRWQRRGSNFRLSMKLLTEVIELQFQPSARDQLFSWIEAGRSQLAALREGPERTAIDTLIGEGLLR
;
A
#
# COMPACT_ATOMS: atom_id res chain seq x y z
N LEU A 1 3.88 1.06 7.57
CA LEU A 1 5.14 1.38 6.85
C LEU A 1 4.74 2.08 5.57
N ILE A 2 5.33 3.24 5.28
CA ILE A 2 5.03 4.03 4.09
C ILE A 2 6.35 4.45 3.46
N ALA A 3 6.48 4.28 2.15
CA ALA A 3 7.73 4.52 1.45
C ALA A 3 7.88 5.99 1.03
N LEU A 4 6.79 6.60 0.57
CA LEU A 4 6.84 7.91 -0.06
C LEU A 4 6.21 9.00 0.83
N PRO A 5 6.80 10.21 0.87
CA PRO A 5 6.20 11.36 1.56
C PRO A 5 4.79 11.68 1.06
N GLU A 6 4.53 11.49 -0.23
CA GLU A 6 3.24 11.74 -0.86
C GLU A 6 2.14 10.82 -0.30
N GLU A 7 2.45 9.52 -0.16
CA GLU A 7 1.55 8.53 0.45
C GLU A 7 1.24 8.89 1.91
N LEU A 8 2.26 9.35 2.65
CA LEU A 8 2.09 9.79 4.02
C LEU A 8 1.23 11.05 4.12
N ARG A 9 1.41 11.99 3.19
CA ARG A 9 0.64 13.25 3.16
C ARG A 9 -0.84 12.97 2.89
N SER A 10 -1.15 12.13 1.90
CA SER A 10 -2.53 11.70 1.64
C SER A 10 -3.17 11.02 2.85
N LEU A 11 -2.40 10.22 3.61
CA LEU A 11 -2.89 9.63 4.85
C LEU A 11 -3.13 10.69 5.93
N ALA A 12 -2.18 11.63 6.11
CA ALA A 12 -2.29 12.68 7.10
C ALA A 12 -3.50 13.60 6.84
N ASP A 13 -3.77 13.95 5.58
CA ASP A 13 -4.92 14.77 5.19
C ASP A 13 -6.25 14.10 5.58
N HIS A 14 -6.31 12.76 5.54
CA HIS A 14 -7.50 12.00 5.93
C HIS A 14 -7.72 11.93 7.45
N TYR A 15 -6.65 11.97 8.25
CA TYR A 15 -6.70 11.82 9.71
C TYR A 15 -6.34 13.10 10.47
N GLY A 16 -6.38 14.26 9.79
CA GLY A 16 -5.71 15.50 10.19
C GLY A 16 -5.91 15.94 11.65
N GLU A 17 -7.12 15.86 12.19
CA GLU A 17 -7.41 16.28 13.57
C GLU A 17 -6.82 15.35 14.64
N HIS A 18 -6.54 14.09 14.28
CA HIS A 18 -5.98 13.08 15.17
C HIS A 18 -4.48 12.85 14.98
N TRP A 19 -3.84 13.59 14.06
CA TRP A 19 -2.45 13.38 13.67
C TRP A 19 -1.47 14.06 14.64
N LYS A 20 -0.63 13.27 15.30
CA LYS A 20 0.40 13.73 16.25
C LYS A 20 1.78 13.29 15.80
N VAL A 21 2.64 14.26 15.48
CA VAL A 21 4.03 14.00 15.13
C VAL A 21 4.85 13.81 16.40
N ARG A 22 5.61 12.71 16.48
CA ARG A 22 6.60 12.51 17.54
C ARG A 22 7.99 12.39 16.92
N PRO A 23 8.79 13.48 16.96
CA PRO A 23 10.20 13.41 16.62
C PRO A 23 10.91 12.41 17.54
N LYS A 24 11.90 11.72 17.00
CA LYS A 24 12.70 10.76 17.76
C LYS A 24 14.12 11.25 17.94
N ALA A 25 14.62 11.16 19.17
CA ALA A 25 15.99 11.55 19.51
C ALA A 25 17.02 10.47 19.16
N ASP A 26 16.58 9.21 19.02
CA ASP A 26 17.40 8.02 18.93
C ASP A 26 17.54 7.44 17.51
N ASN A 27 16.84 8.01 16.53
CA ASN A 27 16.93 7.60 15.13
C ASN A 27 16.54 8.74 14.18
N ALA A 28 17.02 8.65 12.94
CA ALA A 28 16.58 9.54 11.88
C ALA A 28 15.12 9.26 11.51
N GLY A 29 14.29 10.30 11.52
CA GLY A 29 12.88 10.27 11.11
C GLY A 29 11.91 10.60 12.25
N SER A 30 10.63 10.55 11.92
CA SER A 30 9.52 10.73 12.87
C SER A 30 8.58 9.54 12.83
N ASP A 31 7.99 9.22 13.98
CA ASP A 31 6.79 8.39 14.01
C ASP A 31 5.58 9.34 14.08
N PHE A 32 4.52 8.97 13.37
CA PHE A 32 3.31 9.75 13.25
C PHE A 32 2.17 8.97 13.87
N PHE A 33 1.69 9.43 15.02
CA PHE A 33 0.65 8.77 15.79
C PHE A 33 -0.71 9.33 15.40
N PHE A 34 -1.71 8.48 15.26
CA PHE A 34 -3.08 8.92 15.01
C PHE A 34 -4.09 7.91 15.54
N GLU A 35 -5.33 8.37 15.73
CA GLU A 35 -6.46 7.50 16.04
C GLU A 35 -7.15 7.14 14.73
N GLY A 36 -7.12 5.86 14.39
CA GLY A 36 -7.80 5.31 13.23
C GLY A 36 -9.28 4.99 13.50
N PRO A 37 -10.02 4.53 12.48
CA PRO A 37 -11.43 4.19 12.61
C PRO A 37 -11.66 3.16 13.72
N GLY A 38 -12.69 3.33 14.54
CA GLY A 38 -12.95 2.41 15.66
C GLY A 38 -12.04 2.58 16.87
N GLY A 39 -11.32 3.70 16.98
CA GLY A 39 -10.49 4.04 18.15
C GLY A 39 -9.14 3.33 18.19
N TYR A 40 -8.70 2.77 17.06
CA TYR A 40 -7.39 2.10 16.99
C TYR A 40 -6.27 3.13 17.09
N ARG A 41 -5.31 2.87 17.98
CA ARG A 41 -4.08 3.66 18.08
C ARG A 41 -3.13 3.21 16.98
N CYS A 42 -2.89 4.08 16.02
CA CYS A 42 -2.08 3.81 14.85
C CYS A 42 -0.75 4.57 14.90
N VAL A 43 0.26 3.99 14.26
CA VAL A 43 1.54 4.64 13.97
C VAL A 43 1.86 4.48 12.50
N ALA A 44 2.05 5.60 11.82
CA ALA A 44 2.70 5.66 10.54
C ALA A 44 4.19 5.97 10.73
N ALA A 45 5.03 5.32 9.92
CA ALA A 45 6.45 5.58 9.86
C ALA A 45 6.86 5.68 8.40
N LEU A 46 7.49 6.80 8.06
CA LEU A 46 8.08 7.04 6.76
C LEU A 46 9.42 6.31 6.68
N MET A 47 9.64 5.56 5.60
CA MET A 47 10.93 4.96 5.32
C MET A 47 11.83 6.02 4.66
N PRO A 48 13.04 6.28 5.18
CA PRO A 48 13.92 7.30 4.62
C PRO A 48 14.43 6.95 3.22
N ARG A 49 14.44 5.66 2.88
CA ARG A 49 14.79 5.12 1.56
C ARG A 49 13.97 3.87 1.29
N MET A 50 13.69 3.60 0.03
CA MET A 50 13.11 2.33 -0.40
C MET A 50 14.11 1.18 -0.16
N GLY A 51 13.57 -0.03 -0.05
CA GLY A 51 14.34 -1.26 0.01
C GLY A 51 14.11 -2.08 1.29
N PRO A 52 14.34 -3.39 1.21
CA PRO A 52 14.02 -4.37 2.26
C PRO A 52 14.80 -4.14 3.55
N THR A 53 16.08 -3.77 3.49
CA THR A 53 16.89 -3.45 4.68
C THR A 53 16.30 -2.28 5.49
N THR A 54 15.95 -1.19 4.81
CA THR A 54 15.33 -0.03 5.47
C THR A 54 13.96 -0.41 6.05
N ALA A 55 13.16 -1.15 5.28
CA ALA A 55 11.86 -1.63 5.73
C ALA A 55 11.96 -2.52 6.98
N ALA A 56 12.94 -3.42 7.03
CA ALA A 56 13.19 -4.29 8.18
C ALA A 56 13.60 -3.50 9.43
N LEU A 57 14.47 -2.51 9.31
CA LEU A 57 14.87 -1.64 10.43
C LEU A 57 13.68 -0.85 10.99
N VAL A 58 12.87 -0.25 10.11
CA VAL A 58 11.68 0.48 10.54
C VAL A 58 10.65 -0.48 11.15
N ALA A 59 10.45 -1.67 10.58
CA ALA A 59 9.56 -2.69 11.11
C ALA A 59 9.99 -3.16 12.51
N GLN A 60 11.28 -3.45 12.73
CA GLN A 60 11.82 -3.82 14.04
C GLN A 60 11.59 -2.72 15.08
N ARG A 61 11.79 -1.45 14.69
CA ARG A 61 11.49 -0.29 15.54
C ARG A 61 10.01 -0.22 15.90
N LEU A 62 9.10 -0.46 14.95
CA LEU A 62 7.67 -0.49 15.20
C LEU A 62 7.26 -1.66 16.10
N LEU A 63 7.90 -2.84 15.95
CA LEU A 63 7.65 -4.01 16.80
C LEU A 63 7.92 -3.75 18.28
N ALA A 64 8.87 -2.86 18.62
CA ALA A 64 9.11 -2.45 20.00
C ALA A 64 7.88 -1.81 20.68
N GLN A 65 6.94 -1.28 19.89
CA GLN A 65 5.67 -0.72 20.37
C GLN A 65 4.58 -1.79 20.57
N ARG A 66 4.90 -3.06 20.31
CA ARG A 66 3.99 -4.21 20.40
C ARG A 66 2.69 -4.02 19.61
N PRO A 67 2.76 -3.69 18.31
CA PRO A 67 1.58 -3.50 17.50
C PRO A 67 0.83 -4.83 17.31
N ALA A 68 -0.50 -4.77 17.18
CA ALA A 68 -1.30 -5.93 16.82
C ALA A 68 -1.03 -6.40 15.37
N ALA A 69 -0.70 -5.45 14.48
CA ALA A 69 -0.35 -5.71 13.09
C ALA A 69 0.60 -4.63 12.56
N ILE A 70 1.43 -4.99 11.57
CA ILE A 70 2.21 -4.05 10.77
C ILE A 70 1.69 -4.14 9.33
N VAL A 71 1.24 -3.02 8.81
CA VAL A 71 0.77 -2.90 7.42
C VAL A 71 1.81 -2.12 6.62
N ASN A 72 2.24 -2.68 5.48
CA ASN A 72 3.04 -1.96 4.49
C ASN A 72 2.11 -1.42 3.42
N ILE A 73 2.13 -0.10 3.23
CA ILE A 73 1.31 0.61 2.25
C ILE A 73 2.28 1.19 1.22
N GLY A 74 1.99 0.95 -0.05
CA GLY A 74 2.77 1.51 -1.14
C GLY A 74 2.14 1.24 -2.50
N ILE A 75 2.70 1.85 -3.52
CA ILE A 75 2.38 1.57 -4.93
C ILE A 75 3.12 0.34 -5.45
N ALA A 76 2.51 -0.37 -6.41
CA ALA A 76 3.12 -1.51 -7.07
C ALA A 76 2.78 -1.51 -8.57
N GLY A 77 3.71 -2.01 -9.39
CA GLY A 77 3.49 -2.23 -10.82
C GLY A 77 3.05 -3.67 -11.11
N SER A 78 2.10 -3.85 -12.02
CA SER A 78 1.75 -5.18 -12.55
C SER A 78 2.76 -5.60 -13.63
N LEU A 79 3.27 -6.83 -13.54
CA LEU A 79 4.07 -7.45 -14.60
C LEU A 79 3.20 -8.23 -15.61
N ARG A 80 1.90 -8.42 -15.33
CA ARG A 80 0.97 -9.11 -16.24
C ARG A 80 0.29 -8.09 -17.14
N LEU A 81 0.56 -8.18 -18.44
CA LEU A 81 -0.14 -7.41 -19.47
C LEU A 81 -1.53 -8.01 -19.75
N GLY A 82 -2.52 -7.15 -20.00
CA GLY A 82 -3.86 -7.50 -20.52
C GLY A 82 -4.87 -8.13 -19.53
N SER A 83 -4.43 -9.02 -18.62
CA SER A 83 -5.29 -9.66 -17.60
C SER A 83 -4.82 -9.40 -16.17
N GLY A 84 -3.83 -8.53 -16.00
CA GLY A 84 -3.26 -8.16 -14.70
C GLY A 84 -4.07 -7.09 -13.97
N ALA A 85 -3.49 -6.61 -12.88
CA ALA A 85 -3.99 -5.44 -12.16
C ALA A 85 -3.89 -4.19 -13.03
N ALA A 86 -4.96 -3.40 -13.06
CA ALA A 86 -5.01 -2.09 -13.69
C ALA A 86 -4.51 -1.00 -12.72
N ILE A 87 -4.20 0.17 -13.25
CA ILE A 87 -3.91 1.38 -12.49
C ILE A 87 -5.12 1.69 -11.60
N GLY A 88 -4.87 1.91 -10.31
CA GLY A 88 -5.90 2.15 -9.31
C GLY A 88 -6.41 0.90 -8.60
N ASP A 89 -6.10 -0.31 -9.10
CA ASP A 89 -6.45 -1.55 -8.41
C ASP A 89 -5.70 -1.64 -7.07
N VAL A 90 -6.43 -2.03 -6.01
CA VAL A 90 -5.85 -2.31 -4.70
C VAL A 90 -5.48 -3.78 -4.62
N ILE A 91 -4.19 -4.05 -4.37
CA ILE A 91 -3.66 -5.41 -4.29
C ILE A 91 -3.28 -5.75 -2.86
N VAL A 92 -3.86 -6.84 -2.35
CA VAL A 92 -3.50 -7.43 -1.07
C VAL A 92 -2.78 -8.77 -1.33
N PRO A 93 -1.44 -8.80 -1.29
CA PRO A 93 -0.70 -10.00 -1.66
C PRO A 93 -0.81 -11.07 -0.57
N ARG A 94 -1.18 -12.31 -0.94
CA ARG A 94 -1.17 -13.45 0.00
C ARG A 94 0.24 -13.92 0.35
N GLN A 95 1.18 -13.66 -0.55
CA GLN A 95 2.58 -14.01 -0.45
C GLN A 95 3.41 -12.91 -1.12
N VAL A 96 4.55 -12.57 -0.51
CA VAL A 96 5.53 -11.64 -1.08
C VAL A 96 6.85 -12.39 -1.27
N ASP A 97 7.46 -12.20 -2.43
CA ASP A 97 8.67 -12.88 -2.84
C ASP A 97 9.72 -11.85 -3.28
N ALA A 98 10.93 -11.91 -2.71
CA ALA A 98 12.05 -11.04 -3.06
C ALA A 98 12.79 -11.61 -4.28
N TYR A 99 12.53 -11.05 -5.47
CA TYR A 99 13.06 -11.57 -6.74
C TYR A 99 14.55 -11.25 -6.96
N ASP A 100 15.07 -10.22 -6.30
CA ASP A 100 16.39 -9.63 -6.46
C ASP A 100 17.40 -10.10 -5.41
N GLU A 101 17.01 -10.20 -4.14
CA GLU A 101 17.93 -10.51 -3.04
C GLU A 101 18.32 -11.99 -2.96
N THR A 102 17.50 -12.85 -3.56
CA THR A 102 17.64 -14.29 -3.34
C THR A 102 17.66 -15.10 -4.63
N GLY A 103 17.37 -14.52 -5.79
CA GLY A 103 17.41 -15.23 -7.07
C GLY A 103 18.81 -15.74 -7.42
N LYS A 104 18.91 -16.97 -7.92
CA LYS A 104 20.14 -17.48 -8.56
C LYS A 104 19.86 -17.67 -10.04
N ILE A 105 20.73 -17.19 -10.92
CA ILE A 105 20.72 -17.61 -12.32
C ILE A 105 21.52 -18.92 -12.42
N GLU A 106 20.91 -19.96 -12.94
CA GLU A 106 21.57 -21.24 -13.23
C GLU A 106 21.41 -21.54 -14.73
N GLY A 107 22.50 -21.35 -15.48
CA GLY A 107 22.44 -21.33 -16.95
C GLY A 107 21.73 -20.08 -17.47
N ASP A 108 20.67 -20.29 -18.26
CA ASP A 108 19.79 -19.26 -18.82
C ASP A 108 18.48 -19.08 -18.02
N ARG A 109 18.32 -19.82 -16.92
CA ARG A 109 17.09 -19.82 -16.11
C ARG A 109 17.29 -19.11 -14.78
N TRP A 110 16.38 -18.19 -14.47
CA TRP A 110 16.25 -17.65 -13.13
C TRP A 110 15.61 -18.69 -12.21
N GLN A 111 16.29 -19.00 -11.11
CA GLN A 111 15.78 -19.85 -10.04
C GLN A 111 15.46 -19.03 -8.81
N ARG A 112 14.25 -19.25 -8.31
CA ARG A 112 13.77 -18.67 -7.08
C ARG A 112 14.48 -19.28 -5.88
N ARG A 113 14.91 -18.44 -4.95
CA ARG A 113 15.49 -18.84 -3.67
C ARG A 113 14.91 -17.89 -2.60
N GLY A 114 15.22 -18.11 -1.32
CA GLY A 114 14.72 -17.27 -0.23
C GLY A 114 13.44 -17.77 0.44
N SER A 115 13.09 -17.13 1.56
CA SER A 115 11.91 -17.42 2.35
C SER A 115 10.73 -16.60 1.88
N ASN A 116 9.63 -17.27 1.51
CA ASN A 116 8.37 -16.60 1.19
C ASN A 116 7.80 -15.95 2.45
N PHE A 117 7.44 -14.66 2.40
CA PHE A 117 6.66 -14.07 3.47
C PHE A 117 5.20 -14.48 3.30
N ARG A 118 4.63 -15.16 4.30
CA ARG A 118 3.22 -15.57 4.33
C ARG A 118 2.44 -14.70 5.30
N LEU A 119 1.32 -14.17 4.85
CA LEU A 119 0.38 -13.46 5.72
C LEU A 119 -0.27 -14.42 6.72
N SER A 120 -0.74 -13.86 7.84
CA SER A 120 -1.68 -14.55 8.72
C SER A 120 -2.96 -14.85 7.96
N MET A 121 -3.34 -16.14 7.89
CA MET A 121 -4.59 -16.56 7.26
C MET A 121 -5.80 -15.89 7.89
N LYS A 122 -5.77 -15.65 9.21
CA LYS A 122 -6.82 -14.92 9.93
C LYS A 122 -6.99 -13.50 9.38
N LEU A 123 -5.89 -12.74 9.26
CA LEU A 123 -5.93 -11.38 8.72
C LEU A 123 -6.38 -11.36 7.26
N LEU A 124 -5.94 -12.37 6.47
CA LEU A 124 -6.37 -12.50 5.08
C LEU A 124 -7.88 -12.74 4.97
N THR A 125 -8.44 -13.63 5.82
CA THR A 125 -9.88 -13.87 5.88
C THR A 125 -10.62 -12.60 6.29
N GLU A 126 -10.17 -11.89 7.33
CA GLU A 126 -10.78 -10.63 7.77
C GLU A 126 -10.81 -9.59 6.63
N VAL A 127 -9.73 -9.47 5.86
CA VAL A 127 -9.67 -8.56 4.70
C VAL A 127 -10.62 -8.99 3.58
N ILE A 128 -10.69 -10.29 3.27
CA ILE A 128 -11.63 -10.82 2.26
C ILE A 128 -13.08 -10.56 2.69
N GLU A 129 -13.36 -10.64 3.99
CA GLU A 129 -14.69 -10.47 4.54
C GLU A 129 -15.12 -9.00 4.66
N LEU A 130 -14.20 -8.04 4.56
CA LEU A 130 -14.51 -6.61 4.63
C LEU A 130 -15.61 -6.21 3.65
N GLN A 131 -15.61 -6.71 2.42
CA GLN A 131 -16.63 -6.37 1.42
C GLN A 131 -18.07 -6.78 1.82
N PHE A 132 -18.20 -7.71 2.77
CA PHE A 132 -19.50 -8.17 3.28
C PHE A 132 -19.93 -7.42 4.55
N GLN A 133 -19.08 -6.58 5.14
CA GLN A 133 -19.45 -5.71 6.24
C GLN A 133 -20.20 -4.49 5.69
N PRO A 134 -21.42 -4.16 6.20
CA PRO A 134 -22.23 -3.06 5.65
C PRO A 134 -21.50 -1.72 5.59
N SER A 135 -20.78 -1.35 6.66
CA SER A 135 -20.02 -0.10 6.73
C SER A 135 -18.87 -0.03 5.72
N ALA A 136 -18.15 -1.14 5.55
CA ALA A 136 -17.06 -1.21 4.57
C ALA A 136 -17.58 -1.23 3.13
N ARG A 137 -18.76 -1.84 2.90
CA ARG A 137 -19.44 -1.82 1.61
C ARG A 137 -19.79 -0.39 1.19
N ASP A 138 -20.41 0.39 2.07
CA ASP A 138 -20.79 1.77 1.75
C ASP A 138 -19.56 2.66 1.48
N GLN A 139 -18.49 2.49 2.28
CA GLN A 139 -17.21 3.16 2.05
C GLN A 139 -16.59 2.77 0.71
N LEU A 140 -16.62 1.48 0.35
CA LEU A 140 -16.13 0.99 -0.94
C LEU A 140 -16.91 1.59 -2.11
N PHE A 141 -18.24 1.64 -2.03
CA PHE A 141 -19.06 2.26 -3.07
C PHE A 141 -18.78 3.75 -3.21
N SER A 142 -18.67 4.49 -2.10
CA SER A 142 -18.32 5.90 -2.12
C SER A 142 -16.94 6.13 -2.74
N TRP A 143 -15.96 5.29 -2.41
CA TRP A 143 -14.62 5.36 -2.97
C TRP A 143 -14.60 5.08 -4.49
N ILE A 144 -15.33 4.06 -4.95
CA ILE A 144 -15.46 3.76 -6.39
C ILE A 144 -16.09 4.92 -7.13
N GLU A 145 -17.16 5.51 -6.59
CA GLU A 145 -17.87 6.62 -7.26
C GLU A 145 -17.02 7.90 -7.30
N ALA A 146 -16.27 8.18 -6.22
CA ALA A 146 -15.29 9.26 -6.21
C ALA A 146 -14.19 9.05 -7.27
N GLY A 147 -13.67 7.82 -7.39
CA GLY A 147 -12.68 7.48 -8.43
C GLY A 147 -13.23 7.65 -9.84
N ARG A 148 -14.47 7.21 -10.11
CA ARG A 148 -15.14 7.43 -11.40
C ARG A 148 -15.30 8.91 -11.72
N SER A 149 -15.71 9.70 -10.75
CA SER A 149 -15.88 11.15 -10.91
C SER A 149 -14.55 11.85 -11.22
N GLN A 150 -13.47 11.47 -10.52
CA GLN A 150 -12.13 11.97 -10.80
C GLN A 150 -11.63 11.57 -12.19
N LEU A 151 -11.86 10.32 -12.59
CA LEU A 151 -11.50 9.85 -13.93
C LEU A 151 -12.26 10.62 -15.01
N ALA A 152 -13.56 10.85 -14.82
CA ALA A 152 -14.36 11.65 -15.75
C ALA A 152 -13.81 13.08 -15.89
N ALA A 153 -13.50 13.74 -14.77
CA ALA A 153 -12.90 15.08 -14.79
C ALA A 153 -11.54 15.11 -15.51
N LEU A 154 -10.68 14.11 -15.28
CA LEU A 154 -9.38 14.00 -15.99
C LEU A 154 -9.56 13.80 -17.51
N ARG A 155 -10.62 13.12 -17.94
CA ARG A 155 -10.95 12.96 -19.36
C ARG A 155 -11.50 14.21 -20.01
N GLU A 156 -11.94 15.20 -19.24
CA GLU A 156 -12.33 16.52 -19.72
C GLU A 156 -11.15 17.51 -19.72
N GLY A 157 -10.06 17.17 -19.04
CA GLY A 157 -8.86 17.98 -18.87
C GLY A 157 -7.80 17.83 -19.96
N PRO A 158 -6.65 18.50 -19.78
CA PRO A 158 -5.52 18.41 -20.71
C PRO A 158 -4.92 17.00 -20.82
N GLU A 159 -5.14 16.13 -19.83
CA GLU A 159 -4.65 14.75 -19.82
C GLU A 159 -5.48 13.79 -20.67
N ARG A 160 -6.61 14.22 -21.25
CA ARG A 160 -7.57 13.35 -21.95
C ARG A 160 -6.93 12.31 -22.87
N THR A 161 -6.03 12.74 -23.76
CA THR A 161 -5.41 11.82 -24.73
C THR A 161 -4.62 10.71 -24.06
N ALA A 162 -3.88 11.03 -22.99
CA ALA A 162 -3.13 10.03 -22.23
C ALA A 162 -4.07 9.06 -21.49
N ILE A 163 -5.13 9.59 -20.87
CA ILE A 163 -6.13 8.78 -20.17
C ILE A 163 -6.87 7.84 -21.13
N ASP A 164 -7.35 8.37 -22.27
CA ASP A 164 -8.05 7.57 -23.29
C ASP A 164 -7.13 6.47 -23.85
N THR A 165 -5.81 6.73 -23.96
CA THR A 165 -4.81 5.71 -24.35
C THR A 165 -4.72 4.60 -23.29
N LEU A 166 -4.58 4.95 -22.01
CA LEU A 166 -4.50 3.97 -20.91
C LEU A 166 -5.76 3.11 -20.82
N ILE A 167 -6.95 3.70 -21.04
CA ILE A 167 -8.21 2.97 -21.09
C ILE A 167 -8.25 2.05 -22.32
N GLY A 168 -7.85 2.54 -23.49
CA GLY A 168 -7.79 1.75 -24.73
C GLY A 168 -6.85 0.55 -24.63
N GLU A 169 -5.77 0.67 -23.86
CA GLU A 169 -4.82 -0.42 -23.56
C GLU A 169 -5.29 -1.34 -22.41
N GLY A 170 -6.42 -1.03 -21.76
CA GLY A 170 -6.95 -1.78 -20.62
C GLY A 170 -6.12 -1.64 -19.34
N LEU A 171 -5.24 -0.64 -19.28
CA LEU A 171 -4.40 -0.32 -18.12
C LEU A 171 -5.12 0.52 -17.07
N LEU A 172 -6.23 1.16 -17.42
CA LEU A 172 -7.09 1.95 -16.54
C LEU A 172 -8.56 1.61 -16.84
N ARG A 173 -9.43 1.63 -15.83
CA ARG A 173 -10.84 1.21 -15.94
C ARG A 173 -11.79 2.19 -15.27
#